data_AF-A0A9D1IIW3-F1
#
_entry.id   AF-A0A9D1IIW3-F1
#
_cell.length_a   1.000
_cell.length_b   1.000
_cell.length_c   1.000
_cell.angle_alpha   90.00
_cell.angle_beta   90.00
_cell.angle_gamma   90.00
#
_symmetry.space_group_name_H-M   'P 1'
#
loop_
_entity.id
_entity.type
_entity.pdbx_description
1 polymer ?
#
loop_
_entity_poly.entity_id
_entity_poly.type
_entity_poly.pdbx_seq_one_letter_code
_entity_poly.pdbx_strand_id
1 'polypeptide(L)'
;QRWVARAITGTVTLELRRGNDYTILDTVSPNLTYEPERLTMEKGDSMFTAEDRIGQLTMRNLDIVDTRAKLGIYAKSGLISGTSAVAMLGGGKK
;
A
#
# COMPACT_ATOMS: atom_id res chain seq x y z
N GLN A 1 24.07 12.70 8.43
CA GLN A 1 23.01 12.51 7.41
C GLN A 1 22.07 13.70 7.42
N ARG A 2 22.08 14.55 6.37
CA ARG A 2 21.12 15.66 6.16
C ARG A 2 20.61 15.62 4.71
N TRP A 3 20.13 14.47 4.25
CA TRP A 3 19.58 14.32 2.90
C TRP A 3 18.09 14.65 2.84
N VAL A 4 17.35 14.38 3.94
CA VAL A 4 15.91 14.62 4.04
C VAL A 4 15.55 16.10 3.89
N ALA A 5 16.10 16.97 4.76
CA ALA A 5 15.71 18.38 4.80
C ALA A 5 16.05 19.17 3.51
N ARG A 6 17.01 18.70 2.71
CA ARG A 6 17.45 19.39 1.48
C ARG A 6 16.42 19.32 0.35
N ALA A 7 15.59 18.28 0.34
CA ALA A 7 14.54 18.11 -0.67
C ALA A 7 13.22 18.79 -0.26
N ILE A 8 13.08 19.19 1.00
CA ILE A 8 11.85 19.78 1.55
C ILE A 8 11.83 21.28 1.23
N THR A 9 11.26 21.61 0.08
CA THR A 9 11.00 22.98 -0.37
C THR A 9 9.58 23.04 -0.91
N GLY A 10 8.74 23.95 -0.41
CA GLY A 10 7.34 24.06 -0.80
C GLY A 10 6.48 24.77 0.25
N THR A 11 5.18 24.81 0.00
CA THR A 11 4.18 25.45 0.85
C THR A 11 3.03 24.49 1.16
N VAL A 12 2.55 24.53 2.40
CA VAL A 12 1.35 23.80 2.83
C VAL A 12 0.35 24.80 3.39
N THR A 13 -0.88 24.73 2.90
CA THR A 13 -1.99 25.59 3.35
C THR A 13 -2.81 24.83 4.38
N LEU A 14 -3.04 25.43 5.55
CA LEU A 14 -3.72 24.81 6.68
C LEU A 14 -4.94 25.63 7.11
N GLU A 15 -6.04 24.96 7.40
CA GLU A 15 -7.16 25.49 8.18
C GLU A 15 -6.98 25.07 9.63
N LEU A 16 -6.93 26.02 10.56
CA LEU A 16 -6.80 25.76 11.99
C LEU A 16 -8.13 25.99 12.69
N ARG A 17 -8.51 25.08 13.59
CA ARG A 17 -9.72 25.17 14.41
C ARG A 17 -9.36 25.26 15.89
N ARG A 18 -9.60 24.23 16.70
CA ARG A 18 -9.32 24.25 18.15
C ARG A 18 -8.29 23.20 18.55
N GLY A 19 -7.23 23.65 19.24
CA GLY A 19 -6.15 22.76 19.67
C GLY A 19 -5.47 22.11 18.47
N ASN A 20 -5.47 20.78 18.43
CA ASN A 20 -4.87 19.99 17.34
C ASN A 20 -5.84 19.69 16.19
N ASP A 21 -7.00 20.36 16.16
CA ASP A 21 -7.95 20.24 15.06
C ASP A 21 -7.55 21.15 13.90
N TYR A 22 -7.07 20.55 12.81
CA TYR A 22 -6.65 21.25 11.59
C TYR A 22 -6.96 20.42 10.34
N THR A 23 -7.03 21.09 9.20
CA THR A 23 -7.18 20.44 7.88
C THR A 23 -6.10 20.95 6.93
N ILE A 24 -5.47 20.06 6.18
CA ILE A 24 -4.57 20.43 5.08
C ILE A 24 -5.45 20.76 3.88
N LEU A 25 -5.41 22.02 3.45
CA LEU A 25 -6.19 22.49 2.31
C LEU A 25 -5.44 22.28 1.00
N ASP A 26 -4.12 22.52 1.00
CA ASP A 26 -3.30 22.43 -0.20
C ASP A 26 -1.83 22.14 0.14
N THR A 27 -1.10 21.55 -0.80
CA THR A 27 0.33 21.24 -0.70
C THR A 27 0.99 21.41 -2.06
N VAL A 28 1.89 22.39 -2.15
CA VAL A 28 2.60 22.74 -3.39
C VAL A 28 4.10 22.62 -3.16
N SER A 29 4.78 21.84 -3.98
CA SER A 29 6.24 21.75 -3.95
C SER A 29 6.77 21.37 -5.34
N PRO A 30 7.89 21.97 -5.79
CA PRO A 30 8.54 21.58 -7.04
C PRO A 30 9.20 20.19 -6.97
N ASN A 31 9.32 19.61 -5.77
CA ASN A 31 9.98 18.31 -5.54
C ASN A 31 8.96 17.21 -5.19
N LEU A 32 7.67 17.42 -5.48
CA LEU A 32 6.65 16.38 -5.27
C LEU A 32 6.90 15.22 -6.22
N THR A 33 6.94 14.00 -5.68
CA THR A 33 6.86 12.78 -6.48
C THR A 33 5.40 12.38 -6.76
N TYR A 34 4.45 13.11 -6.18
CA TYR A 34 3.02 12.95 -6.46
C TYR A 34 2.71 13.71 -7.75
N GLU A 35 2.51 12.95 -8.82
CA GLU A 35 2.22 13.43 -10.17
C GLU A 35 1.07 12.57 -10.74
N PRO A 36 -0.21 12.92 -10.47
CA PRO A 36 -1.36 12.10 -10.86
C PRO A 36 -1.45 11.89 -12.38
N GLU A 37 -0.98 12.85 -13.18
CA GLU A 37 -0.89 12.76 -14.63
C GLU A 37 -0.04 11.58 -15.12
N ARG A 38 0.94 11.09 -14.34
CA ARG A 38 1.72 9.89 -14.70
C ARG A 38 0.97 8.58 -14.51
N LEU A 39 -0.11 8.62 -13.72
CA LEU A 39 -0.93 7.46 -13.39
C LEU A 39 -2.27 7.46 -14.15
N THR A 40 -2.47 8.44 -15.04
CA THR A 40 -3.69 8.51 -15.85
C THR A 40 -3.77 7.35 -16.82
N MET A 41 -4.98 6.80 -16.98
CA MET A 41 -5.30 5.74 -17.93
C MET A 41 -6.14 6.26 -19.11
N GLU A 42 -6.38 7.58 -19.18
CA GLU A 42 -7.30 8.18 -20.16
C GLU A 42 -6.72 8.29 -21.57
N LYS A 43 -5.40 8.38 -21.72
CA LYS A 43 -4.70 8.42 -23.01
C LYS A 43 -3.76 7.21 -23.12
N GLY A 44 -3.67 6.63 -24.32
CA GLY A 44 -3.05 5.33 -24.58
C GLY A 44 -1.56 5.18 -24.22
N ASP A 45 -0.84 6.27 -23.97
CA ASP A 45 0.56 6.24 -23.49
C ASP A 45 0.60 6.17 -21.95
N SER A 46 0.06 5.09 -21.38
CA SER A 46 0.19 4.81 -19.95
C SER A 46 1.54 4.18 -19.62
N MET A 47 2.07 4.47 -18.43
CA MET A 47 3.31 3.88 -17.92
C MET A 47 3.21 2.38 -17.63
N PHE A 48 1.99 1.82 -17.59
CA PHE A 48 1.73 0.40 -17.35
C PHE A 48 0.40 -0.03 -17.98
N THR A 49 0.31 -1.30 -18.32
CA THR A 49 -0.91 -1.93 -18.84
C THR A 49 -1.59 -2.78 -17.75
N ALA A 50 -2.81 -3.25 -18.04
CA ALA A 50 -3.48 -4.20 -17.16
C ALA A 50 -2.71 -5.52 -17.02
N GLU A 51 -2.01 -5.96 -18.07
CA GLU A 51 -1.23 -7.19 -18.10
C GLU A 51 0.01 -7.09 -17.20
N ASP A 52 0.69 -5.93 -17.18
CA ASP A 52 1.82 -5.68 -16.28
C ASP A 52 1.42 -5.85 -14.81
N ARG A 53 0.21 -5.41 -14.44
CA ARG A 53 -0.32 -5.61 -13.10
C ARG A 53 -0.59 -7.08 -12.80
N ILE A 54 -1.10 -7.85 -13.77
CA ILE A 54 -1.28 -9.30 -13.62
C ILE A 54 0.08 -9.98 -13.41
N GLY A 55 1.09 -9.64 -14.20
CA GLY A 55 2.47 -10.13 -14.03
C GLY A 55 3.04 -9.78 -12.65
N GLN A 56 2.81 -8.55 -12.18
CA GLN A 56 3.25 -8.14 -10.84
C GLN A 56 2.57 -8.96 -9.72
N LEU A 57 1.29 -9.31 -9.89
CA LEU A 57 0.54 -10.12 -8.93
C LEU A 57 0.98 -11.59 -8.95
N THR A 58 1.26 -12.16 -10.13
CA THR A 58 1.65 -13.59 -10.23
C THR A 58 2.98 -13.87 -9.54
N MET A 59 3.92 -12.92 -9.56
CA MET A 59 5.19 -13.03 -8.84
C MET A 59 5.04 -13.14 -7.32
N ARG A 60 3.90 -12.77 -6.74
CA ARG A 60 3.62 -12.92 -5.30
C ARG A 60 3.10 -14.30 -4.92
N ASN A 61 2.74 -15.16 -5.87
CA ASN A 61 2.05 -16.42 -5.58
C ASN A 61 2.86 -17.39 -4.72
N LEU A 62 4.17 -17.55 -4.98
CA LEU A 62 5.01 -18.47 -4.21
C LEU A 62 5.11 -18.07 -2.74
N ASP A 63 5.40 -16.80 -2.48
CA ASP A 63 5.46 -16.23 -1.12
C ASP A 63 4.11 -16.33 -0.38
N ILE A 64 2.99 -16.18 -1.09
CA ILE A 64 1.65 -16.36 -0.53
C ILE A 64 1.40 -17.82 -0.12
N VAL A 65 1.78 -18.79 -0.96
CA VAL A 65 1.63 -20.22 -0.66
C VAL A 65 2.47 -20.58 0.57
N ASP A 66 3.71 -20.13 0.62
CA ASP A 66 4.61 -20.39 1.75
C ASP A 66 4.09 -19.77 3.05
N THR A 67 3.59 -18.54 3.00
CA THR A 67 2.98 -17.87 4.16
C THR A 67 1.74 -18.62 4.66
N ARG A 68 0.88 -19.11 3.75
CA ARG A 68 -0.28 -19.95 4.11
C ARG A 68 0.15 -21.27 4.77
N ALA A 69 1.18 -21.93 4.25
CA ALA A 69 1.72 -23.14 4.86
C ALA A 69 2.26 -22.86 6.27
N LYS A 70 2.96 -21.74 6.47
CA LYS A 70 3.45 -21.31 7.80
C LYS A 70 2.32 -21.03 8.78
N LEU A 71 1.26 -20.36 8.35
CA LEU A 71 0.06 -20.15 9.19
C LEU A 71 -0.55 -21.48 9.64
N GLY A 72 -0.58 -22.49 8.77
CA GLY A 72 -1.01 -23.84 9.13
C GLY A 72 -0.11 -24.50 10.19
N ILE A 73 1.21 -24.29 10.14
CA ILE A 73 2.16 -24.78 11.14
C ILE A 73 1.98 -24.06 12.47
N TYR A 74 1.79 -22.74 12.45
CA TYR A 74 1.57 -21.95 13.67
C TYR A 74 0.24 -22.27 14.35
N ALA A 75 -0.80 -22.60 13.58
CA ALA A 75 -2.05 -23.12 14.13
C ALA A 75 -1.85 -24.49 14.80
N LYS A 76 -1.13 -25.42 14.15
CA LYS A 76 -0.86 -26.77 14.71
C LYS A 76 0.01 -26.76 15.96
N SER A 77 0.96 -25.84 16.05
CA SER A 77 1.85 -25.69 17.21
C SER A 77 1.20 -24.94 18.38
N GLY A 78 -0.05 -24.51 18.26
CA GLY A 78 -0.77 -23.78 19.31
C GLY A 78 -0.31 -22.33 19.52
N LEU A 79 0.61 -21.83 18.67
CA LEU A 79 1.08 -20.44 18.71
C LEU A 79 0.03 -19.46 18.19
N ILE A 80 -0.86 -19.91 17.31
CA ILE A 80 -2.02 -19.14 16.84
C ILE A 80 -3.29 -19.92 17.20
N SER A 81 -4.05 -19.40 18.15
CA SER A 81 -5.35 -19.92 18.54
C SER A 81 -6.47 -19.21 17.76
N GLY A 82 -7.41 -19.97 17.22
CA GLY A 82 -8.72 -19.45 16.83
C GLY A 82 -9.13 -19.64 15.38
N THR A 83 -10.43 -19.88 15.21
CA THR A 83 -11.26 -19.97 14.00
C THR A 83 -10.95 -18.93 12.91
N SER A 84 -10.35 -17.79 13.25
CA SER A 84 -9.89 -16.77 12.29
C SER A 84 -8.66 -17.21 11.48
N ALA A 85 -7.76 -18.03 12.03
CA ALA A 85 -6.60 -18.52 11.29
C ALA A 85 -6.98 -19.44 10.13
N VAL A 86 -8.07 -20.21 10.28
CA VAL A 86 -8.63 -21.08 9.23
C VAL A 86 -9.35 -20.26 8.16
N ALA A 87 -10.05 -19.19 8.54
CA ALA A 87 -10.64 -18.22 7.61
C ALA A 87 -9.57 -17.48 6.78
N MET A 88 -8.42 -17.16 7.36
CA MET A 88 -7.27 -16.53 6.70
C MET A 88 -6.55 -17.44 5.69
N LEU A 89 -6.77 -18.76 5.74
CA LEU A 89 -6.22 -19.73 4.80
C LEU A 89 -7.06 -19.89 3.51
N GLY A 90 -8.22 -19.21 3.43
CA GLY A 90 -9.07 -19.18 2.22
C GLY A 90 -9.80 -20.50 1.90
N GLY A 91 -9.87 -21.43 2.86
CA GLY A 91 -10.40 -22.77 2.67
C GLY A 91 -11.71 -23.02 3.41
N GLY A 92 -12.74 -22.22 3.15
CA GLY A 92 -14.11 -22.50 3.58
C GLY A 92 -15.02 -22.64 2.38
N LYS A 93 -14.92 -23.76 1.64
CA LYS A 93 -15.99 -24.15 0.70
C LYS A 93 -17.25 -24.44 1.52
N LYS A 94 -18.34 -23.75 1.20
CA LYS A 94 -19.68 -24.35 1.33
C LYS A 94 -19.82 -25.49 0.33
#